data_AF-A0A9E1GLS0-F1
#
_entry.id   AF-A0A9E1GLS0-F1
#
_cell.length_a   1.000
_cell.length_b   1.000
_cell.length_c   1.000
_cell.angle_alpha   90.00
_cell.angle_beta   90.00
_cell.angle_gamma   90.00
#
_symmetry.space_group_name_H-M   'P 1'
#
loop_
_entity.id
_entity.type
_entity.pdbx_description
1 polymer ?
#
loop_
_entity_poly.entity_id
_entity_poly.type
_entity_poly.pdbx_seq_one_letter_code
_entity_poly.pdbx_strand_id
1 'polypeptide(L)'
;MSGPNPRAAAVAALVRQEQDGFSNLILDAELRRQKLEGRDKAFASAIFYTVLEHQGTLDYILSQFLPKGLAKLDPQVREILRAALAQARYMQVPASAAVNEAVKLTRTFRKASASGL
;
A
#
# COMPACT_ATOMS: atom_id res chain seq x y z
N MET A 1 -16.31 -8.48 10.32
CA MET A 1 -15.59 -8.40 9.03
C MET A 1 -15.63 -6.95 8.60
N SER A 2 -14.48 -6.25 8.56
CA SER A 2 -14.46 -4.90 7.98
C SER A 2 -14.84 -5.00 6.51
N GLY A 3 -15.68 -4.08 6.04
CA GLY A 3 -16.12 -4.02 4.64
C GLY A 3 -14.95 -3.85 3.65
N PRO A 4 -15.26 -3.78 2.35
CA PRO A 4 -14.25 -3.60 1.31
C PRO A 4 -13.32 -2.41 1.63
N ASN A 5 -12.01 -2.66 1.68
CA ASN A 5 -11.01 -1.62 1.93
C ASN A 5 -10.09 -1.51 0.70
N PRO A 6 -10.26 -0.49 -0.15
CA PRO A 6 -9.47 -0.36 -1.37
C PRO A 6 -7.97 -0.22 -1.12
N ARG A 7 -7.57 0.39 0.02
CA ARG A 7 -6.15 0.49 0.39
C ARG A 7 -5.57 -0.85 0.82
N ALA A 8 -6.36 -1.66 1.54
CA ALA A 8 -5.94 -3.01 1.92
C ALA A 8 -5.76 -3.90 0.68
N ALA A 9 -6.66 -3.80 -0.31
CA ALA A 9 -6.55 -4.54 -1.57
C ALA A 9 -5.30 -4.11 -2.36
N ALA A 10 -5.04 -2.80 -2.45
CA ALA A 10 -3.85 -2.29 -3.13
C ALA A 10 -2.56 -2.80 -2.45
N VAL A 11 -2.46 -2.72 -1.12
CA VAL A 11 -1.30 -3.23 -0.37
C VAL A 11 -1.14 -4.74 -0.54
N ALA A 12 -2.22 -5.52 -0.46
CA ALA A 12 -2.16 -6.96 -0.65
C ALA A 12 -1.68 -7.33 -2.07
N ALA A 13 -2.13 -6.60 -3.09
CA ALA A 13 -1.67 -6.76 -4.45
C ALA A 13 -0.19 -6.39 -4.61
N LEU A 14 0.27 -5.29 -4.01
CA LEU A 14 1.68 -4.88 -4.03
C LEU A 14 2.60 -5.91 -3.36
N VAL A 15 2.21 -6.45 -2.21
CA VAL A 15 2.98 -7.49 -1.50
C VAL A 15 3.13 -8.74 -2.36
N ARG A 16 2.07 -9.15 -3.05
CA ARG A 16 2.14 -10.27 -3.99
C ARG A 16 2.96 -9.95 -5.23
N GLN A 17 2.83 -8.73 -5.75
CA GLN A 17 3.59 -8.31 -6.93
C GLN A 17 5.10 -8.32 -6.68
N GLU A 18 5.52 -7.96 -5.47
CA GLU A 18 6.92 -8.07 -5.05
C GLU A 18 7.43 -9.52 -5.05
N GLN A 19 6.55 -10.52 -4.86
CA GLN A 19 6.90 -11.93 -4.77
C GLN A 19 6.80 -12.66 -6.12
N ASP A 20 5.77 -12.36 -6.90
CA ASP A 20 5.35 -13.17 -8.06
C ASP A 20 5.57 -12.47 -9.42
N GLY A 21 5.83 -11.16 -9.45
CA GLY A 21 6.24 -10.41 -10.65
C GLY A 21 5.16 -10.03 -11.70
N PHE A 22 3.96 -10.63 -11.67
CA PHE A 22 2.89 -10.37 -12.65
C PHE A 22 1.81 -9.36 -12.18
N SER A 23 1.99 -8.07 -12.46
CA SER A 23 1.25 -6.95 -11.86
C SER A 23 -0.27 -6.96 -12.10
N ASN A 24 -0.70 -7.08 -13.36
CA ASN A 24 -2.12 -6.93 -13.71
C ASN A 24 -2.98 -8.11 -13.25
N LEU A 25 -2.45 -9.34 -13.35
CA LEU A 25 -3.16 -10.55 -12.92
C LEU A 25 -3.36 -10.59 -11.40
N ILE A 26 -2.34 -10.15 -10.66
CA ILE A 26 -2.37 -10.10 -9.20
C ILE A 26 -3.38 -9.06 -8.71
N LEU A 27 -3.36 -7.85 -9.31
CA LEU A 27 -4.29 -6.79 -8.97
C LEU A 27 -5.75 -7.24 -9.19
N ASP A 28 -6.07 -7.77 -10.38
CA ASP A 28 -7.43 -8.21 -10.69
C ASP A 28 -7.92 -9.32 -9.75
N ALA A 29 -7.04 -10.26 -9.40
CA ALA A 29 -7.36 -11.32 -8.44
C ALA A 29 -7.70 -10.73 -7.05
N GLU A 30 -6.96 -9.73 -6.59
CA GLU A 30 -7.15 -9.15 -5.26
C GLU A 30 -8.39 -8.24 -5.20
N LEU A 31 -8.65 -7.46 -6.24
CA LEU A 31 -9.86 -6.64 -6.37
C LEU A 31 -11.13 -7.51 -6.33
N ARG A 32 -11.11 -8.66 -7.01
CA ARG A 32 -12.21 -9.64 -6.98
C ARG A 32 -12.38 -10.29 -5.60
N ARG A 33 -11.28 -10.66 -4.92
CA ARG A 33 -11.33 -11.24 -3.57
C ARG A 33 -12.01 -10.32 -2.56
N GLN A 34 -11.74 -9.02 -2.64
CA GLN A 34 -12.36 -8.02 -1.77
C GLN A 34 -13.72 -7.51 -2.26
N LYS A 35 -14.21 -8.02 -3.39
CA LYS A 35 -15.49 -7.60 -4.00
C LYS A 35 -15.57 -6.08 -4.21
N LEU A 36 -14.46 -5.48 -4.65
CA LEU A 36 -14.39 -4.04 -4.91
C LEU A 36 -15.00 -3.71 -6.26
N GLU A 37 -15.86 -2.68 -6.27
CA GLU A 37 -16.57 -2.22 -7.46
C GLU A 37 -16.47 -0.70 -7.60
N GLY A 38 -16.78 -0.20 -8.80
CA GLY A 38 -16.86 1.23 -9.10
C GLY A 38 -15.66 2.04 -8.61
N ARG A 39 -15.94 3.04 -7.78
CA ARG A 39 -14.95 3.99 -7.27
C ARG A 39 -13.87 3.33 -6.40
N ASP A 40 -14.22 2.34 -5.60
CA ASP A 40 -13.25 1.67 -4.71
C ASP A 40 -12.27 0.82 -5.52
N LYS A 41 -12.76 0.13 -6.56
CA LYS A 41 -11.90 -0.59 -7.51
C LYS A 41 -10.93 0.37 -8.20
N ALA A 42 -11.43 1.51 -8.68
CA ALA A 42 -10.62 2.53 -9.34
C ALA A 42 -9.55 3.09 -8.40
N PHE A 43 -9.92 3.38 -7.15
CA PHE A 43 -9.00 3.91 -6.16
C PHE A 43 -7.90 2.91 -5.77
N ALA A 44 -8.24 1.64 -5.55
CA ALA A 44 -7.27 0.59 -5.28
C ALA A 44 -6.28 0.40 -6.45
N SER A 45 -6.80 0.41 -7.68
CA SER A 45 -5.97 0.31 -8.89
C SER A 45 -5.05 1.51 -9.04
N ALA A 46 -5.55 2.73 -8.79
CA ALA A 46 -4.76 3.95 -8.86
C ALA A 46 -3.61 3.93 -7.83
N ILE A 47 -3.85 3.48 -6.59
CA ILE A 47 -2.77 3.31 -5.59
C ILE A 47 -1.72 2.34 -6.11
N PHE A 48 -2.15 1.16 -6.58
CA PHE A 48 -1.25 0.10 -7.04
C PHE A 48 -0.32 0.60 -8.17
N TYR A 49 -0.89 1.19 -9.22
CA TYR A 49 -0.08 1.70 -10.34
C TYR A 49 0.80 2.89 -9.96
N THR A 50 0.29 3.82 -9.13
CA THR A 50 1.10 4.97 -8.66
C THR A 50 2.33 4.52 -7.87
N VAL A 51 2.18 3.47 -7.04
CA VAL A 51 3.32 2.90 -6.31
C VAL A 51 4.34 2.28 -7.25
N LEU A 52 3.90 1.47 -8.22
CA LEU A 52 4.81 0.85 -9.18
C LEU A 52 5.53 1.88 -10.07
N GLU A 53 4.81 2.89 -10.55
CA GLU A 53 5.36 3.95 -11.40
C GLU A 53 6.43 4.78 -10.69
N HIS A 54 6.25 5.03 -9.39
CA HIS A 54 7.15 5.87 -8.61
C HIS A 54 7.97 5.12 -7.56
N GLN A 55 8.09 3.80 -7.66
CA GLN A 55 8.68 2.95 -6.62
C GLN A 55 10.08 3.42 -6.21
N GLY A 56 10.97 3.69 -7.17
CA GLY A 56 12.33 4.17 -6.89
C GLY A 56 12.36 5.50 -6.12
N THR A 57 11.49 6.44 -6.48
CA THR A 57 11.36 7.73 -5.80
C THR A 57 10.78 7.59 -4.40
N LEU A 58 9.74 6.76 -4.25
CA LEU A 58 9.12 6.47 -2.96
C LEU A 58 10.13 5.81 -2.01
N ASP A 59 10.89 4.83 -2.51
CA ASP A 59 11.92 4.14 -1.76
C ASP A 59 13.04 5.08 -1.33
N TYR A 60 13.49 5.93 -2.24
CA TYR A 60 14.50 6.94 -1.94
C TYR A 60 14.03 7.85 -0.80
N ILE A 61 12.82 8.40 -0.89
CA ILE A 61 12.27 9.28 0.15
C ILE A 61 12.15 8.53 1.48
N LEU A 62 11.54 7.34 1.49
CA LEU A 62 11.37 6.54 2.71
C LEU A 62 12.70 6.17 3.35
N SER A 63 13.74 5.87 2.56
CA SER A 63 15.06 5.52 3.07
C SER A 63 15.71 6.64 3.89
N GLN A 64 15.38 7.92 3.63
CA GLN A 64 15.89 9.05 4.40
C GLN A 64 15.33 9.10 5.83
N PHE A 65 14.17 8.47 6.07
CA PHE A 65 13.50 8.44 7.37
C PHE A 65 13.63 7.08 8.07
N LEU A 66 14.24 6.08 7.43
CA LEU A 66 14.36 4.72 7.93
C LEU A 66 15.84 4.35 8.12
N PRO A 67 16.42 4.56 9.32
CA PRO A 67 17.84 4.34 9.59
C PRO A 67 18.32 2.90 9.32
N LYS A 68 17.41 1.93 9.46
CA LYS A 68 17.69 0.51 9.21
C LYS A 68 17.49 0.09 7.75
N GLY A 69 16.95 0.99 6.92
CA GLY A 69 16.64 0.76 5.51
C GLY A 69 15.27 0.11 5.28
N LEU A 70 14.61 0.51 4.19
CA LEU A 70 13.26 0.06 3.81
C LEU A 70 13.20 -1.45 3.51
N ALA A 71 14.26 -2.01 2.93
CA ALA A 71 14.33 -3.43 2.58
C ALA A 71 14.34 -4.38 3.79
N LYS A 72 14.71 -3.89 4.99
CA LYS A 72 14.71 -4.70 6.23
C LYS A 72 13.33 -4.80 6.89
N LEU A 73 12.36 -4.00 6.43
CA LEU A 73 10.99 -4.11 6.91
C LEU A 73 10.31 -5.33 6.31
N ASP A 74 9.32 -5.85 7.04
CA ASP A 74 8.41 -6.85 6.50
C ASP A 74 7.76 -6.32 5.20
N PRO A 75 7.54 -7.18 4.18
CA PRO A 75 6.92 -6.77 2.92
C PRO A 75 5.61 -6.00 3.11
N GLN A 76 4.76 -6.43 4.03
CA GLN A 76 3.50 -5.73 4.31
C GLN A 76 3.73 -4.30 4.82
N VAL A 77 4.71 -4.09 5.70
CA VAL A 77 4.99 -2.77 6.27
C VAL A 77 5.59 -1.86 5.20
N ARG A 78 6.51 -2.38 4.38
CA ARG A 78 7.10 -1.66 3.26
C ARG A 78 6.03 -1.19 2.27
N GLU A 79 5.10 -2.06 1.89
CA GLU A 79 4.03 -1.69 0.95
C GLU A 79 2.99 -0.73 1.55
N ILE A 80 2.71 -0.82 2.86
CA ILE A 80 1.87 0.16 3.55
C ILE A 80 2.51 1.56 3.47
N LEU A 81 3.81 1.66 3.74
CA LEU A 81 4.53 2.94 3.70
C LEU A 81 4.60 3.50 2.27
N ARG A 82 4.90 2.65 1.27
CA ARG A 82 4.89 3.04 -0.15
C ARG A 82 3.52 3.56 -0.57
N ALA A 83 2.45 2.83 -0.24
CA ALA A 83 1.08 3.21 -0.58
C ALA A 83 0.63 4.51 0.13
N ALA A 84 1.01 4.72 1.39
CA ALA A 84 0.67 5.93 2.14
C ALA A 84 1.38 7.16 1.56
N LEU A 85 2.67 7.04 1.27
CA LEU A 85 3.46 8.12 0.68
C LEU A 85 2.98 8.44 -0.75
N ALA A 86 2.66 7.42 -1.55
CA ALA A 86 2.10 7.61 -2.89
C ALA A 86 0.77 8.39 -2.84
N GLN A 87 -0.12 8.03 -1.93
CA GLN A 87 -1.38 8.74 -1.74
C GLN A 87 -1.18 10.20 -1.35
N ALA A 88 -0.30 10.47 -0.39
CA ALA A 88 -0.03 11.81 0.10
C ALA A 88 0.65 12.69 -0.94
N ARG A 89 1.53 12.11 -1.78
CA ARG A 89 2.35 12.86 -2.73
C ARG A 89 1.71 13.03 -4.10
N TYR A 90 1.00 12.01 -4.60
CA TYR A 90 0.56 11.95 -6.00
C TYR A 90 -0.96 11.90 -6.17
N MET A 91 -1.73 11.61 -5.11
CA MET A 91 -3.18 11.37 -5.24
C MET A 91 -4.05 12.42 -4.52
N GLN A 92 -3.47 13.57 -4.13
CA GLN A 92 -4.16 14.64 -3.39
C GLN A 92 -4.86 14.15 -2.10
N VAL A 93 -4.46 13.00 -1.55
CA VAL A 93 -4.99 12.51 -0.28
C VAL A 93 -4.32 13.30 0.84
N PRO A 94 -5.09 13.91 1.77
CA PRO A 94 -4.50 14.61 2.91
C PRO A 94 -3.53 13.70 3.68
N ALA A 95 -2.35 14.22 4.04
CA ALA A 95 -1.32 13.44 4.70
C ALA A 95 -1.82 12.76 5.99
N SER A 96 -2.66 13.46 6.78
CA SER A 96 -3.28 12.90 7.98
C SER A 96 -4.17 11.69 7.68
N ALA A 97 -4.92 11.69 6.57
CA ALA A 97 -5.74 10.57 6.15
C ALA A 97 -4.88 9.39 5.67
N ALA A 98 -3.82 9.66 4.90
CA ALA A 98 -2.90 8.62 4.43
C ALA A 98 -2.19 7.93 5.60
N VAL A 99 -1.70 8.69 6.59
CA VAL A 99 -1.03 8.17 7.79
C VAL A 99 -2.01 7.40 8.68
N ASN A 100 -3.18 7.97 8.98
CA ASN A 100 -4.16 7.30 9.84
C ASN A 100 -4.62 5.96 9.25
N GLU A 101 -4.82 5.90 7.93
CA GLU A 101 -5.18 4.65 7.27
C GLU A 101 -4.00 3.66 7.22
N ALA A 102 -2.77 4.12 7.03
CA ALA A 102 -1.58 3.27 7.13
C ALA A 102 -1.47 2.60 8.51
N VAL A 103 -1.68 3.35 9.59
CA VAL A 103 -1.69 2.83 10.97
C VAL A 103 -2.81 1.82 11.20
N LYS A 104 -3.98 1.99 10.57
CA LYS A 104 -5.04 0.98 10.64
C LYS A 104 -4.66 -0.29 9.86
N LEU A 105 -4.03 -0.13 8.69
CA LEU A 105 -3.62 -1.24 7.85
C LEU A 105 -2.55 -2.12 8.50
N THR A 106 -1.62 -1.56 9.28
CA THR A 106 -0.65 -2.38 10.03
C THR A 106 -1.35 -3.40 10.92
N ARG A 107 -2.47 -3.04 11.55
CA ARG A 107 -3.29 -3.95 12.36
C ARG A 107 -3.99 -4.99 11.49
N THR A 108 -4.55 -4.59 10.35
CA THR A 108 -5.19 -5.50 9.38
C THR A 108 -4.22 -6.58 8.88
N PHE A 109 -2.96 -6.23 8.65
CA PHE A 109 -1.91 -7.17 8.23
C PHE A 109 -1.19 -7.87 9.39
N ARG A 110 -1.69 -7.75 10.63
CA ARG A 110 -1.10 -8.33 11.86
C ARG A 110 0.34 -7.86 12.14
N LYS A 111 0.68 -6.65 11.71
CA LYS A 111 1.95 -5.94 11.95
C LYS A 111 1.76 -4.77 12.92
N ALA A 112 0.95 -4.96 13.96
CA ALA A 112 0.57 -3.88 14.88
C ALA A 112 1.76 -3.20 15.58
N SER A 113 2.88 -3.91 15.76
CA SER A 113 4.14 -3.35 16.30
C SER A 113 4.77 -2.27 15.41
N ALA A 114 4.43 -2.22 14.13
CA ALA A 114 4.93 -1.22 13.17
C ALA A 114 4.05 0.06 13.11
N SER A 115 3.04 0.19 13.97
CA SER A 115 2.08 1.31 13.93
C SER A 115 2.66 2.68 14.30
N GLY A 116 3.86 2.72 14.89
CA GLY A 116 4.55 3.96 15.29
C GLY A 116 5.77 4.30 14.44
N LEU A 117 5.92 3.65 13.28
CA LEU A 117 7.05 3.82 12.37
C LEU A 117 6.81 4.98 11.40
#